data_AF-A0A194S6T7-F1
#
_entry.id   AF-A0A194S6T7-F1
#
_cell.length_a   1.000
_cell.length_b   1.000
_cell.length_c   1.000
_cell.angle_alpha   90.00
_cell.angle_beta   90.00
_cell.angle_gamma   90.00
#
_symmetry.space_group_name_H-M   'P 1'
#
loop_
_entity.id
_entity.type
_entity.pdbx_description
1 polymer ?
#
loop_
_entity_poly.entity_id
_entity_poly.type
_entity_poly.pdbx_seq_one_letter_code
_entity_poly.pdbx_strand_id
1 'polypeptide(L)' 'MAWCWYCDRTFEDQRVLLSHQKAKHFRCPMCPRRLNTAGGLAVHLDQVHKVGTDKCVVASSSFLRRQS' A
#
# COMPACT_ATOMS: atom_id res chain seq x y z
N MET A 1 -18.03 -8.08 5.20
CA MET A 1 -17.41 -6.89 5.83
C MET A 1 -15.92 -6.93 5.54
N ALA A 2 -15.43 -5.97 4.75
CA ALA A 2 -14.03 -5.90 4.34
C ALA A 2 -13.30 -4.88 5.21
N TRP A 3 -12.11 -5.19 5.70
CA TRP A 3 -11.39 -4.32 6.64
C TRP A 3 -9.99 -3.96 6.12
N CYS A 4 -9.58 -2.71 6.36
CA CYS A 4 -8.32 -2.15 5.91
C CYS A 4 -7.27 -2.16 7.03
N TRP A 5 -6.32 -3.06 6.89
CA TRP A 5 -5.15 -3.18 7.77
C TRP A 5 -4.28 -1.93 7.89
N TYR A 6 -4.35 -1.01 6.93
CA TYR A 6 -3.52 0.20 6.92
C TYR A 6 -4.12 1.39 7.69
N CYS A 7 -5.44 1.40 7.91
CA CYS A 7 -6.11 2.52 8.60
C CYS A 7 -7.27 2.10 9.50
N ASP A 8 -7.35 0.81 9.80
CA ASP A 8 -8.35 0.18 10.67
C ASP A 8 -9.82 0.36 10.22
N ARG A 9 -10.06 0.80 8.98
CA ARG A 9 -11.42 1.09 8.49
C ARG A 9 -12.13 -0.14 7.98
N THR A 10 -13.39 -0.29 8.36
CA THR A 10 -14.31 -1.27 7.80
C THR A 10 -15.08 -0.69 6.61
N PHE A 11 -15.26 -1.50 5.60
CA PHE A 11 -15.98 -1.22 4.38
C PHE A 11 -17.05 -2.28 4.17
N GLU A 12 -18.14 -1.87 3.54
CA GLU A 12 -19.26 -2.75 3.21
C GLU A 12 -18.81 -3.84 2.22
N ASP A 13 -17.95 -3.45 1.29
CA ASP A 13 -17.57 -4.27 0.14
C ASP A 13 -16.05 -4.35 -0.09
N GLN A 14 -15.60 -5.50 -0.58
CA GLN A 14 -14.18 -5.71 -0.90
C GLN A 14 -13.72 -4.83 -2.07
N ARG A 15 -14.61 -4.52 -3.02
CA ARG A 15 -14.33 -3.59 -4.12
C ARG A 15 -14.04 -2.18 -3.58
N VAL A 16 -14.78 -1.74 -2.57
CA VAL A 16 -14.60 -0.44 -1.92
C VAL A 16 -13.31 -0.42 -1.12
N LEU A 17 -13.00 -1.49 -0.39
CA LEU A 17 -11.71 -1.65 0.30
C LEU A 17 -10.53 -1.57 -0.67
N LEU A 18 -10.58 -2.29 -1.80
CA LEU A 18 -9.50 -2.28 -2.80
C LEU A 18 -9.32 -0.89 -3.43
N SER A 19 -10.42 -0.20 -3.76
CA SER A 19 -10.40 1.18 -4.25
C SER A 19 -9.79 2.13 -3.21
N HIS A 20 -10.18 1.98 -1.94
CA HIS A 20 -9.63 2.72 -0.83
C HIS A 20 -8.12 2.50 -0.69
N GLN A 21 -7.64 1.25 -0.70
CA GLN A 21 -6.21 0.96 -0.63
C GLN A 21 -5.43 1.60 -1.78
N LYS A 22 -5.95 1.50 -3.01
CA LYS A 22 -5.35 2.11 -4.18
C LYS A 22 -5.34 3.64 -4.14
N ALA A 23 -6.39 4.25 -3.59
CA ALA A 23 -6.52 5.71 -3.54
C ALA A 23 -5.74 6.35 -2.38
N LYS A 24 -5.69 5.68 -1.22
CA LYS A 24 -5.16 6.23 0.04
C LYS A 24 -3.77 5.71 0.41
N HIS A 25 -3.48 4.43 0.17
CA HIS A 25 -2.26 3.79 0.69
C HIS A 25 -1.13 3.68 -0.33
N PHE A 26 -1.45 3.61 -1.63
CA PHE A 26 -0.42 3.50 -2.69
C PHE A 26 -0.11 4.84 -3.39
N ARG A 27 -0.01 5.92 -2.61
CA ARG A 27 0.38 7.26 -3.11
C ARG A 27 1.79 7.61 -2.66
N CYS A 28 2.60 8.16 -3.56
CA CYS A 28 3.91 8.68 -3.18
C CYS A 28 3.77 9.95 -2.31
N PRO A 29 4.48 10.06 -1.17
CA PRO A 29 4.48 11.26 -0.35
C PRO A 29 5.28 12.43 -0.96
N MET A 30 6.20 12.15 -1.90
CA MET A 30 7.11 13.15 -2.47
C MET A 30 6.67 13.65 -3.86
N CYS A 31 5.73 12.97 -4.51
CA CYS A 31 5.25 13.38 -5.82
C CYS A 31 3.77 13.01 -6.04
N PRO A 32 3.10 13.57 -7.05
CA PRO A 32 1.71 13.25 -7.34
C PRO A 32 1.52 11.85 -7.97
N ARG A 33 2.55 11.01 -8.01
CA ARG A 33 2.47 9.66 -8.59
C ARG A 33 1.68 8.72 -7.67
N ARG A 34 0.81 7.93 -8.29
CA ARG A 34 0.01 6.88 -7.65
C ARG A 34 0.40 5.55 -8.25
N LEU A 35 0.60 4.57 -7.39
CA LEU A 35 0.97 3.22 -7.77
C LEU A 35 -0.18 2.27 -7.42
N ASN A 36 -0.12 1.08 -8.00
CA ASN A 36 -1.18 0.08 -7.91
C ASN A 36 -0.86 -0.98 -6.86
N THR A 37 0.40 -1.02 -6.40
CA THR A 37 0.95 -2.05 -5.52
C THR A 37 1.99 -1.47 -4.57
N ALA A 38 2.14 -2.12 -3.41
CA ALA A 38 3.16 -1.86 -2.41
C ALA A 38 4.60 -1.90 -2.99
N GLY A 39 4.93 -2.98 -3.71
CA GLY A 39 6.26 -3.15 -4.31
C GLY A 39 6.56 -2.10 -5.37
N GLY A 40 5.55 -1.70 -6.18
CA GLY A 40 5.72 -0.62 -7.15
C GLY A 40 6.00 0.72 -6.49
N LEU A 41 5.40 1.00 -5.33
CA LEU A 41 5.70 2.21 -4.55
C LEU A 41 7.12 2.17 -3.98
N ALA A 42 7.57 1.02 -3.47
CA ALA A 42 8.92 0.86 -2.94
C ALA A 42 10.00 1.09 -4.02
N VAL A 43 9.85 0.46 -5.19
CA VAL A 43 10.76 0.67 -6.33
C VAL A 43 10.69 2.12 -6.83
N HIS A 44 9.50 2.71 -6.87
CA HIS A 44 9.35 4.12 -7.25
C HIS A 44 10.11 5.06 -6.29
N LEU A 45 10.02 4.84 -4.99
CA LEU A 45 10.71 5.65 -3.98
C LEU A 45 12.23 5.50 -4.07
N ASP A 46 12.71 4.29 -4.36
CA ASP A 46 14.12 4.00 -4.57
C ASP A 46 14.66 4.63 -5.87
N GLN A 47 13.97 4.45 -6.99
CA GLN A 47 14.47 4.90 -8.30
C GLN A 47 14.27 6.40 -8.55
N VAL A 48 13.11 6.94 -8.19
CA VAL A 48 12.76 8.34 -8.47
C VAL A 48 13.24 9.27 -7.37
N HIS A 49 13.07 8.84 -6.12
CA HIS A 49 13.34 9.70 -4.98
C HIS A 49 14.63 9.31 -4.23
N LYS A 50 15.25 8.17 -4.57
CA LYS A 50 16.44 7.65 -3.87
C LYS A 50 16.26 7.59 -2.36
N VAL A 51 15.01 7.42 -1.92
CA VAL A 51 14.65 7.25 -0.51
C VAL A 51 14.67 5.77 -0.23
N GLY A 52 15.65 5.35 0.57
CA GLY A 52 15.79 3.98 1.01
C GLY A 52 14.48 3.47 1.61
N THR A 53 14.14 2.23 1.27
CA THR A 53 12.85 1.57 1.57
C THR A 53 12.47 1.48 3.05
N ASP A 54 13.38 1.91 3.94
CA ASP A 54 13.25 2.00 5.38
C ASP A 54 12.07 2.86 5.86
N LYS A 55 11.65 3.86 5.06
CA LYS A 55 10.49 4.72 5.38
C LYS A 55 9.20 4.33 4.67
N CYS A 56 9.22 3.26 3.90
CA CYS A 56 8.01 2.70 3.34
C CYS A 56 7.26 1.98 4.47
N VAL A 57 6.24 2.61 5.04
CA VAL A 57 5.19 1.99 5.88
C VAL A 57 4.39 0.99 5.03
N VAL A 58 5.09 -0.01 4.53
CA VAL A 58 4.58 -1.10 3.71
C VAL A 58 5.35 -2.39 4.00
N ALA A 59 6.41 -2.34 4.81
CA ALA A 59 7.29 -3.47 5.09
C ALA A 59 7.39 -3.77 6.60
N SER A 60 6.25 -4.03 7.24
CA SER A 60 6.21 -4.95 8.38
C SER A 60 5.40 -6.17 7.94
N SER A 61 6.09 -7.06 7.21
CA SER A 61 6.01 -8.52 7.33
C SER A 61 4.62 -9.17 7.46
N SER A 62 4.17 -9.85 6.40
CA SER A 62 3.49 -11.19 6.42
C SER A 62 2.47 -11.38 5.28
N PHE A 63 2.81 -11.03 4.03
CA PHE A 63 1.98 -11.45 2.88
C PHE A 63 2.36 -12.87 2.34
N LEU A 64 3.11 -13.65 3.12
CA LEU A 64 3.47 -15.05 2.83
C LEU A 64 3.24 -15.97 4.05
N ARG A 65 2.03 -16.02 4.59
CA ARG A 65 1.57 -17.26 5.25
C ARG A 65 0.20 -17.67 4.75
N ARG A 66 0.27 -18.58 3.77
CA ARG A 66 -0.61 -19.70 3.47
C ARG A 66 -2.12 -19.41 3.40
N GLN A 67 -2.62 -19.42 2.16
CA GLN A 67 -3.87 -20.11 1.89
C GLN A 67 -3.75 -21.54 2.42
N SER A 68 -4.58 -21.89 3.38
CA SER A 68 -5.05 -23.24 3.68
C SER A 68 -6.47 -23.14 4.19
#